data_AF-A0A1C3H332-F1
#
_entry.id   AF-A0A1C3H332-F1
#
_cell.length_a   1.000
_cell.length_b   1.000
_cell.length_c   1.000
_cell.angle_alpha   90.00
_cell.angle_beta   90.00
_cell.angle_gamma   90.00
#
_symmetry.space_group_name_H-M   'P 1'
#
loop_
_entity.id
_entity.type
_entity.pdbx_description
1 polymer ?
#
loop_
_entity_poly.entity_id
_entity_poly.type
_entity_poly.pdbx_seq_one_letter_code
_entity_poly.pdbx_strand_id
1 'polypeptide(L)'
;MKKQLYPMLAALLLAASAIPATAQTATSGEMTNTQAFMDKMGEATIQELLTESKTSGEKPTKVQIAQKLFGKLRENMEAFKTAFVRDCIIHFGEDKAENCKCAADKTDFDTHINLLEKEMVNPDAAGLAEEQEQWRAKNMQIEKDCGLEKTAASP
;
A
#
# COMPACT_ATOMS: atom_id res chain seq x y z
N MET A 1 -25.43 -21.53 -18.47
CA MET A 1 -25.62 -20.21 -17.84
C MET A 1 -24.55 -20.01 -16.78
N LYS A 2 -23.74 -18.95 -16.93
CA LYS A 2 -22.62 -18.55 -16.06
C LYS A 2 -23.12 -18.19 -14.65
N LYS A 3 -23.01 -19.09 -13.69
CA LYS A 3 -23.13 -18.79 -12.26
C LYS A 3 -22.15 -19.72 -11.57
N GLN A 4 -21.19 -19.19 -10.79
CA GLN A 4 -20.37 -19.84 -9.73
C GLN A 4 -18.90 -19.35 -9.69
N LEU A 5 -18.40 -18.63 -10.71
CA LEU A 5 -17.02 -18.08 -10.66
C LEU A 5 -16.88 -16.77 -9.86
N TYR A 6 -17.95 -15.98 -9.75
CA TYR A 6 -17.95 -14.69 -9.05
C TYR A 6 -17.88 -14.78 -7.50
N PRO A 7 -18.57 -15.71 -6.81
CA PRO A 7 -18.51 -15.78 -5.35
C PRO A 7 -17.19 -16.38 -4.82
N MET A 8 -16.45 -17.18 -5.61
CA MET A 8 -15.15 -17.72 -5.18
C MET A 8 -14.03 -16.67 -5.18
N LEU A 9 -14.03 -15.71 -6.11
CA LEU A 9 -13.08 -14.59 -6.10
C LEU A 9 -13.39 -13.60 -4.98
N ALA A 10 -14.67 -13.33 -4.71
CA ALA A 10 -15.08 -12.52 -3.57
C ALA A 10 -14.72 -13.17 -2.23
N ALA A 11 -14.82 -14.50 -2.10
CA ALA A 11 -14.46 -15.21 -0.87
C ALA A 11 -12.95 -15.18 -0.56
N LEU A 12 -12.08 -15.13 -1.57
CA LEU A 12 -10.63 -14.97 -1.39
C LEU A 12 -10.26 -13.54 -0.96
N LEU A 13 -11.02 -12.53 -1.39
CA LEU A 13 -10.87 -11.14 -0.95
C LEU A 13 -11.45 -10.89 0.45
N LEU A 14 -12.53 -11.60 0.82
CA LEU A 14 -13.21 -11.43 2.11
C LEU A 14 -12.55 -12.22 3.26
N ALA A 15 -11.70 -13.21 2.98
CA ALA A 15 -10.95 -13.93 4.02
C ALA A 15 -9.75 -13.15 4.59
N ALA A 16 -9.53 -11.91 4.15
CA ALA A 16 -8.54 -10.99 4.72
C ALA A 16 -9.09 -10.14 5.88
N SER A 17 -10.38 -10.27 6.23
CA SER A 17 -10.99 -9.52 7.34
C SER A 17 -10.77 -10.21 8.70
N ALA A 18 -9.51 -10.29 9.13
CA ALA A 18 -9.17 -10.48 10.53
C ALA A 18 -7.88 -9.72 10.86
N ILE A 19 -7.75 -8.49 10.38
CA ILE A 19 -6.81 -7.54 10.98
C ILE A 19 -7.53 -7.01 12.23
N PRO A 20 -7.05 -7.30 13.46
CA PRO A 20 -7.60 -6.66 14.64
C PRO A 20 -7.54 -5.14 14.45
N ALA A 21 -8.66 -4.47 14.75
CA ALA A 21 -8.88 -3.02 14.58
C ALA A 21 -7.88 -2.12 15.35
N THR A 22 -6.82 -2.69 15.94
CA THR A 22 -5.80 -2.00 16.72
C THR A 22 -4.57 -1.55 15.92
N ALA A 23 -4.55 -1.72 14.58
CA ALA A 23 -3.52 -1.13 13.72
C ALA A 23 -3.90 0.25 13.14
N GLN A 24 -5.01 0.85 13.60
CA GLN A 24 -5.41 2.22 13.26
C GLN A 24 -4.65 3.25 14.11
N THR A 25 -3.32 3.24 14.08
CA THR A 25 -2.53 4.25 14.77
C THR A 25 -1.33 4.64 13.91
N ALA A 26 -1.58 5.40 12.83
CA ALA A 26 -0.70 6.48 12.32
C ALA A 26 -1.08 7.04 10.92
N THR A 27 -2.34 7.10 10.48
CA THR A 27 -2.72 7.86 9.26
C THR A 27 -4.13 8.41 9.41
N SER A 28 -4.32 9.49 10.17
CA SER A 28 -5.63 10.13 10.36
C SER A 28 -5.91 11.26 9.36
N GLY A 29 -5.08 11.43 8.33
CA GLY A 29 -5.49 12.04 7.08
C GLY A 29 -5.92 10.91 6.14
N GLU A 30 -7.12 10.97 5.59
CA GLU A 30 -7.59 9.96 4.63
C GLU A 30 -6.61 9.95 3.45
N MET A 31 -5.80 8.89 3.30
CA MET A 31 -4.85 8.71 2.18
C MET A 31 -5.59 8.37 0.89
N THR A 32 -6.52 9.23 0.49
CA THR A 32 -7.50 8.99 -0.57
C THR A 32 -6.83 8.87 -1.94
N ASN A 33 -5.77 9.65 -2.21
CA ASN A 33 -5.08 9.60 -3.50
C ASN A 33 -4.25 8.32 -3.64
N THR A 34 -3.50 7.98 -2.59
CA THR A 34 -2.68 6.77 -2.54
C THR A 34 -3.55 5.52 -2.57
N GLN A 35 -4.67 5.54 -1.85
CA GLN A 35 -5.67 4.47 -1.91
C GLN A 35 -6.27 4.33 -3.31
N ALA A 36 -6.74 5.42 -3.93
CA ALA A 36 -7.29 5.37 -5.29
C ALA A 36 -6.28 4.86 -6.32
N PHE A 37 -4.99 5.21 -6.15
CA PHE A 37 -3.91 4.65 -6.96
C PHE A 37 -3.80 3.14 -6.78
N MET A 38 -3.74 2.66 -5.54
CA MET A 38 -3.62 1.24 -5.23
C MET A 38 -4.84 0.44 -5.68
N ASP A 39 -6.05 0.98 -5.56
CA ASP A 39 -7.29 0.38 -6.05
C ASP A 39 -7.23 0.17 -7.56
N LYS A 40 -6.76 1.19 -8.31
CA LYS A 40 -6.56 1.08 -9.77
C LYS A 40 -5.54 -0.01 -10.14
N MET A 41 -4.44 -0.11 -9.40
CA MET A 41 -3.43 -1.16 -9.63
C MET A 41 -3.98 -2.55 -9.27
N GLY A 42 -4.78 -2.64 -8.21
CA GLY A 42 -5.48 -3.86 -7.81
C GLY A 42 -6.47 -4.34 -8.87
N GLU A 43 -7.30 -3.44 -9.40
CA GLU A 43 -8.25 -3.76 -10.47
C GLU A 43 -7.53 -4.24 -11.72
N ALA A 44 -6.48 -3.54 -12.16
CA ALA A 44 -5.68 -3.95 -13.32
C ALA A 44 -5.05 -5.35 -13.11
N THR A 45 -4.52 -5.61 -11.91
CA THR A 45 -3.95 -6.91 -11.54
C THR A 45 -4.99 -8.03 -11.60
N ILE A 46 -6.19 -7.78 -11.06
CA ILE A 46 -7.29 -8.74 -11.09
C ILE A 46 -7.70 -9.05 -12.54
N GLN A 47 -7.83 -8.04 -13.41
CA GLN A 47 -8.22 -8.25 -14.80
C GLN A 47 -7.19 -9.08 -15.58
N GLU A 48 -5.90 -8.83 -15.37
CA GLU A 48 -4.83 -9.61 -15.98
C GLU A 48 -4.84 -11.06 -15.49
N LEU A 49 -4.91 -11.27 -14.18
CA LEU A 49 -4.97 -12.61 -13.59
C LEU A 49 -6.20 -13.39 -14.04
N LEU A 50 -7.36 -12.73 -14.15
CA LEU A 50 -8.57 -13.37 -14.69
C LEU A 50 -8.40 -13.79 -16.15
N THR A 51 -7.64 -13.03 -16.94
CA THR A 51 -7.37 -13.35 -18.35
C THR A 51 -6.38 -14.51 -18.47
N GLU A 52 -5.31 -14.49 -17.67
CA GLU A 52 -4.33 -15.58 -17.57
C GLU A 52 -5.00 -16.88 -17.10
N SER A 53 -5.80 -16.83 -16.03
CA SER A 53 -6.54 -17.99 -15.52
C SER A 53 -7.53 -18.59 -16.50
N LYS A 54 -8.18 -17.77 -17.33
CA LYS A 54 -9.06 -18.29 -18.41
C LYS A 54 -8.26 -19.03 -19.48
N THR A 55 -7.02 -18.62 -19.70
CA THR A 55 -6.14 -19.19 -20.74
C THR A 55 -5.44 -20.46 -20.24
N SER A 56 -4.93 -20.45 -19.00
CA SER A 56 -4.22 -21.58 -18.41
C SER A 56 -5.13 -22.62 -17.77
N GLY A 57 -6.34 -22.23 -17.34
CA GLY A 57 -7.24 -23.05 -16.52
C GLY A 57 -6.87 -23.07 -15.03
N GLU A 58 -5.81 -22.38 -14.62
CA GLU A 58 -5.29 -22.38 -13.26
C GLU A 58 -5.67 -21.10 -12.51
N LYS A 59 -5.95 -21.22 -11.20
CA LYS A 59 -6.19 -20.06 -10.34
C LYS A 59 -4.85 -19.44 -9.90
N PRO A 60 -4.78 -18.11 -9.75
CA PRO A 60 -3.55 -17.47 -9.32
C PRO A 60 -3.26 -17.76 -7.84
N THR A 61 -1.98 -17.96 -7.54
CA THR A 61 -1.47 -18.10 -6.17
C THR A 61 -1.34 -16.73 -5.49
N LYS A 62 -1.25 -16.71 -4.15
CA LYS A 62 -0.98 -15.47 -3.39
C LYS A 62 0.31 -14.79 -3.86
N VAL A 63 1.36 -15.58 -4.14
CA VAL A 63 2.64 -15.09 -4.66
C VAL A 63 2.47 -14.38 -6.00
N GLN A 64 1.75 -15.00 -6.94
CA GLN A 64 1.50 -14.38 -8.25
C GLN A 64 0.68 -13.08 -8.14
N ILE A 65 -0.31 -13.04 -7.24
CA ILE A 65 -1.09 -11.84 -6.99
C ILE A 65 -0.20 -10.72 -6.44
N ALA A 66 0.58 -11.01 -5.39
CA ALA A 66 1.44 -10.02 -4.75
C ALA A 66 2.51 -9.50 -5.71
N GLN A 67 3.19 -10.40 -6.43
CA GLN A 67 4.21 -10.03 -7.42
C GLN A 67 3.67 -9.12 -8.52
N LYS A 68 2.48 -9.40 -9.05
CA LYS A 68 1.87 -8.55 -10.08
C LYS A 68 1.43 -7.20 -9.52
N LEU A 69 0.75 -7.18 -8.38
CA LEU A 69 0.28 -5.94 -7.77
C LEU A 69 1.45 -5.01 -7.45
N PHE A 70 2.45 -5.51 -6.73
CA PHE A 70 3.60 -4.72 -6.31
C PHE A 70 4.60 -4.49 -7.46
N GLY A 71 4.62 -5.36 -8.47
CA GLY A 71 5.29 -5.09 -9.74
C GLY A 71 4.72 -3.85 -10.43
N LYS A 72 3.39 -3.77 -10.57
CA LYS A 72 2.71 -2.60 -11.15
C LYS A 72 2.94 -1.32 -10.35
N LEU A 73 2.92 -1.41 -9.02
CA LEU A 73 3.26 -0.28 -8.17
C LEU A 73 4.68 0.23 -8.45
N ARG A 74 5.67 -0.66 -8.51
CA ARG A 74 7.07 -0.29 -8.85
C ARG A 74 7.19 0.32 -10.25
N GLU A 75 6.52 -0.26 -11.24
CA GLU A 75 6.46 0.29 -12.62
C GLU A 75 5.84 1.69 -12.69
N ASN A 76 4.98 2.04 -11.73
CA ASN A 76 4.24 3.30 -11.68
C ASN A 76 4.64 4.17 -10.45
N MET A 77 5.87 4.01 -9.96
CA MET A 77 6.34 4.61 -8.71
C MET A 77 6.19 6.14 -8.68
N GLU A 78 6.47 6.84 -9.78
CA GLU A 78 6.37 8.30 -9.81
C GLU A 78 4.92 8.80 -9.67
N ALA A 79 3.96 8.04 -10.21
CA ALA A 79 2.54 8.33 -10.03
C ALA A 79 2.09 8.04 -8.59
N PHE A 80 2.63 6.99 -7.97
CA PHE A 80 2.41 6.69 -6.55
C PHE A 80 2.98 7.79 -5.64
N LYS A 81 4.24 8.21 -5.85
CA LYS A 81 4.85 9.32 -5.11
C LYS A 81 4.05 10.61 -5.25
N THR A 82 3.53 10.88 -6.45
CA THR A 82 2.65 12.05 -6.68
C THR A 82 1.37 11.95 -5.83
N ALA A 83 0.75 10.77 -5.75
CA ALA A 83 -0.41 10.55 -4.90
C ALA A 83 -0.07 10.69 -3.40
N PHE A 84 1.06 10.12 -2.98
CA PHE A 84 1.56 10.24 -1.61
C PHE A 84 1.83 11.69 -1.20
N VAL A 85 2.48 12.48 -2.07
CA VAL A 85 2.72 13.91 -1.81
C VAL A 85 1.41 14.68 -1.67
N ARG A 86 0.39 14.37 -2.49
CA ARG A 86 -0.94 14.99 -2.35
C ARG A 86 -1.60 14.67 -1.02
N ASP A 87 -1.57 13.41 -0.60
CA ASP A 87 -2.13 13.00 0.70
C ASP A 87 -1.36 13.65 1.86
N CYS A 88 -0.04 13.75 1.75
CA CYS A 88 0.78 14.47 2.71
C CYS A 88 0.39 15.95 2.80
N ILE A 89 0.21 16.63 1.66
CA ILE A 89 -0.22 18.04 1.62
C ILE A 89 -1.61 18.21 2.24
N ILE A 90 -2.55 17.31 1.95
CA ILE A 90 -3.88 17.31 2.58
C ILE A 90 -3.77 17.16 4.10
N HIS A 91 -2.85 16.32 4.57
CA HIS A 91 -2.68 16.08 6.00
C HIS A 91 -1.99 17.23 6.73
N PHE A 92 -0.96 17.82 6.14
CA PHE A 92 -0.09 18.80 6.82
C PHE A 92 -0.33 20.26 6.41
N GLY A 93 -1.04 20.52 5.31
CA GLY A 93 -1.31 21.85 4.76
C GLY A 93 -0.54 22.16 3.47
N GLU A 94 -1.09 23.07 2.66
CA GLU A 94 -0.47 23.53 1.40
C GLU A 94 0.89 24.20 1.61
N ASP A 95 1.11 24.85 2.76
CA ASP A 95 2.39 25.46 3.15
C ASP A 95 3.50 24.41 3.37
N LYS A 96 3.14 23.13 3.47
CA LYS A 96 4.06 22.00 3.65
C LYS A 96 4.36 21.23 2.37
N ALA A 97 4.03 21.78 1.19
CA ALA A 97 4.25 21.10 -0.09
C ALA A 97 5.71 20.67 -0.32
N GLU A 98 6.69 21.55 -0.08
CA GLU A 98 8.12 21.20 -0.23
C GLU A 98 8.59 20.19 0.84
N ASN A 99 8.04 20.25 2.05
CA ASN A 99 8.30 19.29 3.12
C ASN A 99 7.77 17.89 2.76
N CYS A 100 6.56 17.82 2.20
CA CYS A 100 5.97 16.58 1.69
C CYS A 100 6.76 15.97 0.53
N LYS A 101 7.25 16.82 -0.38
CA LYS A 101 8.15 16.39 -1.45
C LYS A 101 9.48 15.86 -0.89
N CYS A 102 10.08 16.56 0.08
CA CYS A 102 11.28 16.11 0.77
C CYS A 102 11.09 14.71 1.37
N ALA A 103 9.96 14.47 2.04
CA ALA A 103 9.68 13.16 2.65
C ALA A 103 9.55 12.08 1.58
N ALA A 104 8.74 12.32 0.53
CA ALA A 104 8.59 11.38 -0.58
C ALA A 104 9.92 11.06 -1.29
N ASP A 105 10.80 12.05 -1.47
CA ASP A 105 12.09 11.84 -2.12
C ASP A 105 13.08 11.02 -1.26
N LYS A 106 12.94 11.08 0.07
CA LYS A 106 13.81 10.36 1.03
C LYS A 106 13.25 9.01 1.46
N THR A 107 11.94 8.79 1.38
CA THR A 107 11.30 7.53 1.77
C THR A 107 11.78 6.39 0.88
N ASP A 108 12.28 5.33 1.50
CA ASP A 108 12.62 4.08 0.82
C ASP A 108 11.36 3.26 0.56
N PHE A 109 10.67 3.63 -0.53
CA PHE A 109 9.45 2.94 -0.98
C PHE A 109 9.73 1.52 -1.45
N ASP A 110 10.90 1.23 -2.04
CA ASP A 110 11.20 -0.13 -2.50
C ASP A 110 11.28 -1.11 -1.32
N THR A 111 11.94 -0.73 -0.24
CA THR A 111 11.94 -1.52 1.00
C THR A 111 10.52 -1.65 1.56
N HIS A 112 9.73 -0.58 1.56
CA HIS A 112 8.34 -0.65 2.04
C HIS A 112 7.51 -1.64 1.22
N ILE A 113 7.59 -1.57 -0.10
CA ILE A 113 6.86 -2.43 -1.02
C ILE A 113 7.29 -3.88 -0.84
N ASN A 114 8.59 -4.15 -0.65
CA ASN A 114 9.07 -5.49 -0.34
C ASN A 114 8.45 -6.03 0.96
N LEU A 115 8.29 -5.19 1.98
CA LEU A 115 7.64 -5.59 3.24
C LEU A 115 6.15 -5.86 3.06
N LEU A 116 5.43 -5.03 2.30
CA LEU A 116 4.02 -5.25 1.98
C LEU A 116 3.83 -6.52 1.14
N GLU A 117 4.73 -6.78 0.19
CA GLU A 117 4.72 -8.01 -0.61
C GLU A 117 4.94 -9.25 0.27
N LYS A 118 5.92 -9.21 1.19
CA LYS A 118 6.16 -10.28 2.17
C LYS A 118 4.93 -10.50 3.06
N GLU A 119 4.35 -9.43 3.60
CA GLU A 119 3.17 -9.49 4.47
C GLU A 119 1.96 -10.10 3.75
N MET A 120 1.71 -9.70 2.50
CA MET A 120 0.60 -10.23 1.70
C MET A 120 0.74 -11.73 1.43
N VAL A 121 1.97 -12.22 1.25
CA VAL A 121 2.25 -13.64 0.99
C VAL A 121 2.23 -14.46 2.28
N ASN A 122 2.90 -13.96 3.33
CA ASN A 122 3.06 -14.63 4.61
C ASN A 122 3.12 -13.61 5.77
N PRO A 123 1.97 -13.26 6.38
CA PRO A 123 1.93 -12.27 7.46
C PRO A 123 2.61 -12.77 8.75
N ASP A 124 2.80 -14.08 8.91
CA ASP A 124 3.47 -14.70 10.07
C ASP A 124 4.96 -14.96 9.81
N ALA A 125 5.53 -14.36 8.76
CA ALA A 125 6.96 -14.51 8.44
C ALA A 125 7.83 -14.03 9.61
N ALA A 126 8.76 -14.88 10.04
CA ALA A 126 9.69 -14.55 11.10
C ALA A 126 10.47 -13.27 10.79
N GLY A 127 10.49 -12.33 11.73
CA GLY A 127 11.17 -11.03 11.58
C GLY A 127 10.37 -9.95 10.85
N LEU A 128 9.23 -10.26 10.22
CA LEU A 128 8.45 -9.29 9.44
C LEU A 128 8.01 -8.07 10.28
N ALA A 129 7.47 -8.31 11.48
CA ALA A 129 7.04 -7.24 12.38
C ALA A 129 8.21 -6.33 12.81
N GLU A 130 9.39 -6.90 13.02
CA GLU A 130 10.59 -6.15 13.37
C GLU A 130 11.07 -5.31 12.18
N GLU A 131 11.14 -5.89 10.97
CA GLU A 131 11.50 -5.17 9.76
C GLU A 131 10.52 -4.00 9.47
N GLN A 132 9.21 -4.23 9.68
CA GLN A 132 8.18 -3.19 9.56
C GLN A 132 8.37 -2.05 10.57
N GLU A 133 8.66 -2.37 11.84
CA GLU A 133 8.92 -1.36 12.87
C GLU A 133 10.18 -0.56 12.57
N GLN A 134 11.26 -1.23 12.14
CA GLN A 134 12.50 -0.55 11.72
C GLN A 134 12.26 0.40 10.54
N TRP A 135 11.45 -0.02 9.55
CA TRP A 135 11.09 0.85 8.44
C TRP A 135 10.25 2.04 8.91
N ARG A 136 9.25 1.81 9.78
CA ARG A 136 8.40 2.86 10.36
C ARG A 136 9.23 3.90 11.12
N ALA A 137 10.14 3.45 11.98
CA ALA A 137 11.03 4.34 12.73
C ALA A 137 11.91 5.20 11.81
N LYS A 138 12.47 4.61 10.74
CA LYS A 138 13.22 5.37 9.73
C LYS A 138 12.34 6.39 9.01
N ASN A 139 11.13 6.01 8.60
CA ASN A 139 10.22 6.93 7.92
C ASN A 139 9.77 8.08 8.82
N MET A 140 9.49 7.82 10.10
CA MET A 140 9.21 8.87 11.08
C MET A 140 10.38 9.83 11.25
N GLN A 141 11.63 9.35 11.19
CA GLN A 141 12.79 10.24 11.23
C GLN A 141 12.90 11.09 9.96
N ILE A 142 12.60 10.52 8.79
CA ILE A 142 12.52 11.27 7.52
C ILE A 142 11.49 12.38 7.60
N GLU A 143 10.29 12.10 8.11
CA GLU A 143 9.24 13.11 8.30
C GLU A 143 9.74 14.27 9.18
N LYS A 144 10.37 13.97 10.32
CA LYS A 144 10.99 14.98 11.19
C LYS A 144 12.07 15.78 10.49
N ASP A 145 13.01 15.11 9.81
CA ASP A 145 14.11 15.74 9.08
C ASP A 145 13.61 16.61 7.93
N CYS A 146 12.43 16.32 7.39
CA CYS A 146 11.75 17.13 6.39
C CYS A 146 10.79 18.16 7.00
N GLY A 147 10.76 18.35 8.33
CA GLY A 147 9.93 19.36 8.99
C GLY A 147 8.43 19.06 8.97
N LEU A 148 8.04 17.78 8.80
CA LEU A 148 6.68 17.26 8.92
C LEU A 148 6.42 16.75 10.34
N GLU A 149 6.68 17.60 11.32
CA GLU A 149 6.29 17.30 12.69
C GLU A 149 4.83 17.71 12.88
N LYS A 150 4.02 16.83 13.49
CA LYS A 150 2.67 17.23 13.91
C LYS A 150 2.81 18.38 14.90
N THR A 151 2.42 19.58 14.50
CA THR A 151 2.27 20.68 15.45
C THR A 151 1.15 20.32 16.41
N ALA A 152 1.48 20.15 17.68
CA ALA A 152 0.48 20.03 18.73
C ALA A 152 -0.25 21.37 18.90
N ALA A 153 -1.28 21.61 18.08
CA ALA A 153 -2.36 22.58 18.27
C ALA A 153 -3.33 22.43 17.07
N SER A 154 -4.63 22.24 17.24
CA SER A 154 -5.56 22.90 18.16
C SER A 154 -6.78 22.00 18.43
N PRO A 155 -7.57 22.27 19.50
CA PRO A 155 -8.58 21.37 20.08
C PRO A 155 -9.65 20.84 19.13
#